data_AF-A0A2E0F3R4-F1
#
_entry.id   AF-A0A2E0F3R4-F1
#
_cell.length_a   1.000
_cell.length_b   1.000
_cell.length_c   1.000
_cell.angle_alpha   90.00
_cell.angle_beta   90.00
_cell.angle_gamma   90.00
#
_symmetry.space_group_name_H-M   'P 1'
#
loop_
_entity.id
_entity.type
_entity.pdbx_description
1 polymer ?
#
loop_
_entity_poly.entity_id
_entity_poly.type
_entity_poly.pdbx_seq_one_letter_code
_entity_poly.pdbx_strand_id
1 'polypeptide(L)'
;MELTIKCTENWKKPPNYSTTFLYEEYIIELDYNYDKDECNVKVDESEHIYGNNETLDKLVDGLSNSMIGLEWKDCEVGEEFTINPDHL
;
A
#
# COMPACT_ATOMS: atom_id res chain seq x y z
N MET A 1 -10.01 -7.73 11.23
CA MET A 1 -10.23 -6.42 11.92
C MET A 1 -10.39 -5.37 10.82
N GLU A 2 -11.25 -4.37 10.96
CA GLU A 2 -11.37 -3.34 9.90
C GLU A 2 -10.39 -2.19 10.15
N LEU A 3 -9.55 -1.90 9.16
CA LEU A 3 -8.56 -0.84 9.17
C LEU A 3 -8.98 0.25 8.18
N THR A 4 -8.84 1.51 8.57
CA THR A 4 -9.11 2.64 7.68
C THR A 4 -7.80 3.21 7.18
N ILE A 5 -7.64 3.25 5.87
CA ILE A 5 -6.50 3.86 5.20
C ILE A 5 -6.97 4.99 4.30
N LYS A 6 -6.08 5.93 4.02
CA LYS A 6 -6.34 7.06 3.13
C LYS A 6 -5.30 7.15 2.05
N CYS A 7 -5.70 7.24 0.80
CA CYS A 7 -4.76 7.54 -0.27
C CYS A 7 -4.29 8.99 -0.16
N THR A 8 -2.99 9.19 0.02
CA THR A 8 -2.40 10.54 0.08
C THR A 8 -1.71 10.90 -1.22
N GLU A 9 -1.21 9.93 -1.96
CA GLU A 9 -0.58 10.12 -3.26
C GLU A 9 -0.87 8.92 -4.17
N ASN A 10 -1.09 9.18 -5.45
CA ASN A 10 -1.20 8.14 -6.47
C ASN A 10 -0.51 8.64 -7.73
N TRP A 11 0.52 7.93 -8.16
CA TRP A 11 1.31 8.23 -9.33
C TRP A 11 1.34 7.04 -10.28
N LYS A 12 1.03 7.30 -11.56
CA LYS A 12 0.93 6.26 -12.57
C LYS A 12 1.66 6.68 -13.82
N LYS A 13 2.74 5.98 -14.10
CA LYS A 13 3.48 6.13 -15.35
C LYS A 13 4.03 4.76 -15.76
N PRO A 14 3.28 4.04 -16.63
CA PRO A 14 3.69 2.72 -17.09
C PRO A 14 5.17 2.69 -17.50
N PRO A 15 5.94 1.67 -17.07
CA PRO A 15 5.49 0.47 -16.35
C PRO A 15 5.38 0.63 -14.82
N ASN A 16 5.63 1.81 -14.27
CA ASN A 16 5.68 2.04 -12.83
C ASN A 16 4.37 2.64 -12.29
N TYR A 17 3.93 2.12 -11.16
CA TYR A 17 2.74 2.56 -10.45
C TYR A 17 3.11 2.70 -8.99
N SER A 18 2.85 3.87 -8.42
CA SER A 18 3.13 4.14 -7.01
C SER A 18 1.90 4.70 -6.33
N THR A 19 1.56 4.15 -5.16
CA THR A 19 0.45 4.63 -4.34
C THR A 19 0.92 4.73 -2.90
N THR A 20 0.62 5.87 -2.28
CA THR A 20 0.91 6.12 -0.87
C THR A 20 -0.38 6.15 -0.08
N PHE A 21 -0.39 5.40 1.01
CA PHE A 21 -1.49 5.33 1.96
C PHE A 21 -1.07 5.85 3.33
N LEU A 22 -1.96 6.57 3.99
CA LEU A 22 -1.85 6.92 5.40
C LEU A 22 -2.72 5.98 6.21
N TYR A 23 -2.11 5.29 7.18
CA TYR A 23 -2.80 4.44 8.16
C TYR A 23 -2.42 4.90 9.57
N GLU A 24 -3.38 5.42 10.33
CA GLU A 24 -3.12 6.08 11.62
C GLU A 24 -2.04 7.18 11.49
N GLU A 25 -0.82 6.91 11.95
CA GLU A 25 0.35 7.80 11.83
C GLU A 25 1.41 7.26 10.85
N TYR A 26 1.21 6.06 10.28
CA TYR A 26 2.12 5.39 9.37
C TYR A 26 1.87 5.80 7.91
N ILE A 27 2.93 6.15 7.20
CA ILE A 27 2.92 6.41 5.76
C ILE A 27 3.42 5.17 5.03
N ILE A 28 2.54 4.48 4.30
CA ILE A 28 2.83 3.26 3.55
C ILE A 28 2.95 3.61 2.08
N GLU A 29 4.14 3.50 1.51
CA GLU A 29 4.41 3.71 0.09
C GLU A 29 4.53 2.38 -0.63
N LEU A 30 3.72 2.17 -1.66
CA LEU A 30 3.81 1.03 -2.58
C LEU A 30 4.41 1.51 -3.90
N ASP A 31 5.47 0.88 -4.37
CA ASP A 31 6.09 1.14 -5.68
C ASP A 31 6.15 -0.17 -6.47
N TYR A 32 5.22 -0.31 -7.42
CA TYR A 32 5.09 -1.49 -8.26
C TYR A 32 5.60 -1.24 -9.67
N ASN A 33 6.50 -2.12 -10.12
CA ASN A 33 6.98 -2.17 -11.49
C ASN A 33 6.33 -3.34 -12.24
N TYR A 34 5.43 -3.03 -13.17
CA TYR A 34 4.67 -4.01 -13.94
C TYR A 34 5.54 -4.91 -14.84
N ASP A 35 6.63 -4.38 -15.42
CA ASP A 35 7.49 -5.17 -16.31
C ASP A 35 8.32 -6.21 -15.55
N LYS A 36 8.65 -5.91 -14.28
CA LYS A 36 9.42 -6.80 -13.40
C LYS A 36 8.56 -7.66 -12.49
N ASP A 37 7.27 -7.35 -12.39
CA ASP A 37 6.33 -7.93 -11.43
C ASP A 37 6.84 -7.84 -9.98
N GLU A 38 7.38 -6.68 -9.61
CA GLU A 38 8.02 -6.42 -8.32
C GLU A 38 7.36 -5.21 -7.63
N CYS A 39 6.90 -5.39 -6.39
CA CYS A 39 6.35 -4.33 -5.54
C CYS A 39 7.28 -4.08 -4.35
N ASN A 40 7.83 -2.87 -4.26
CA ASN A 40 8.63 -2.42 -3.15
C ASN A 40 7.75 -1.64 -2.17
N VAL A 41 7.90 -1.91 -0.88
CA VAL A 41 7.11 -1.23 0.16
C VAL A 41 8.02 -0.50 1.14
N LYS A 42 7.64 0.74 1.47
CA LYS A 42 8.26 1.52 2.54
C LYS A 42 7.20 1.95 3.55
N VAL A 43 7.60 2.05 4.80
CA VAL A 43 6.80 2.63 5.88
C VAL A 43 7.61 3.75 6.54
N ASP A 44 7.03 4.94 6.62
CA ASP A 44 7.67 6.15 7.18
C ASP A 44 9.04 6.44 6.56
N GLU A 45 9.09 6.49 5.22
CA GLU A 45 10.30 6.73 4.41
C GLU A 45 11.41 5.66 4.57
N SER A 46 11.16 4.57 5.31
CA SER A 46 12.11 3.49 5.62
C SER A 46 11.63 2.14 5.13
N GLU A 47 12.53 1.17 4.95
CA GLU A 47 12.13 -0.22 4.68
C GLU A 47 11.28 -0.76 5.84
N HIS A 48 10.17 -1.41 5.51
CA HIS A 48 9.26 -1.97 6.52
C HIS A 48 9.95 -3.04 7.36
N ILE A 49 9.87 -2.93 8.68
CA ILE A 49 10.45 -3.90 9.62
C ILE A 49 9.36 -4.83 10.15
N TYR A 50 9.29 -6.02 9.56
CA TYR A 50 8.37 -7.08 9.97
C TYR A 50 8.63 -7.58 11.41
N GLY A 51 7.55 -7.87 12.13
CA GLY A 51 7.55 -8.49 13.45
C GLY A 51 7.42 -7.52 14.62
N ASN A 52 7.40 -6.20 14.36
CA ASN A 52 7.19 -5.19 15.39
C ASN A 52 5.69 -4.88 15.62
N ASN A 53 4.87 -4.96 14.56
CA ASN A 53 3.42 -4.73 14.62
C ASN A 53 2.70 -5.67 13.63
N GLU A 54 2.14 -6.77 14.14
CA GLU A 54 1.48 -7.80 13.32
C GLU A 54 0.33 -7.23 12.46
N THR A 55 -0.40 -6.24 12.96
CA THR A 55 -1.50 -5.62 12.22
C THR A 55 -0.98 -4.82 11.02
N LEU A 56 0.08 -4.04 11.23
CA LEU A 56 0.74 -3.28 10.18
C LEU A 56 1.40 -4.20 9.16
N ASP A 57 2.03 -5.29 9.61
CA ASP A 57 2.66 -6.29 8.74
C ASP A 57 1.63 -6.90 7.78
N LYS A 58 0.47 -7.35 8.30
CA LYS A 58 -0.61 -7.89 7.47
C LYS A 58 -1.20 -6.86 6.52
N LEU A 59 -1.34 -5.61 6.98
CA LEU A 59 -1.82 -4.51 6.16
C LEU A 59 -0.88 -4.26 4.97
N VAL A 60 0.42 -4.15 5.24
CA VAL A 60 1.46 -3.95 4.22
C VAL A 60 1.46 -5.09 3.20
N ASP A 61 1.40 -6.34 3.66
CA ASP A 61 1.38 -7.51 2.78
C ASP A 61 0.12 -7.52 1.88
N GLY A 62 -1.05 -7.27 2.46
CA GLY A 62 -2.31 -7.21 1.71
C GLY A 62 -2.30 -6.10 0.67
N LEU A 63 -1.87 -4.89 1.06
CA LEU A 63 -1.78 -3.75 0.15
C LEU A 63 -0.81 -3.99 -1.01
N SER A 64 0.37 -4.56 -0.72
CA SER A 64 1.38 -4.92 -1.71
C SER A 64 0.84 -5.94 -2.73
N ASN A 65 0.16 -6.98 -2.25
CA ASN A 65 -0.46 -7.99 -3.12
C ASN A 65 -1.56 -7.40 -4.01
N SER A 66 -2.45 -6.56 -3.46
CA SER A 66 -3.46 -5.83 -4.24
C SER A 66 -2.82 -4.87 -5.26
N MET A 67 -1.66 -4.29 -4.95
CA MET A 67 -0.94 -3.41 -5.88
C MET A 67 -0.40 -4.16 -7.09
N ILE A 68 0.06 -5.41 -6.93
CA ILE A 68 0.45 -6.29 -8.04
C ILE A 68 -0.75 -6.52 -8.99
N GLY A 69 -1.96 -6.67 -8.43
CA GLY A 69 -3.22 -6.71 -9.17
C GLY A 69 -3.64 -5.38 -9.83
N LEU A 70 -2.84 -4.32 -9.63
CA LEU A 70 -3.12 -2.94 -10.03
C LEU A 70 -4.45 -2.41 -9.46
N GLU A 71 -4.88 -2.89 -8.28
CA GLU A 71 -6.15 -2.48 -7.67
C GLU A 71 -6.15 -1.02 -7.23
N TRP A 72 -4.96 -0.46 -6.93
CA TRP A 72 -4.79 0.92 -6.47
C TRP A 72 -4.35 1.91 -7.54
N LYS A 73 -4.03 1.43 -8.76
CA LYS A 73 -4.06 2.31 -9.93
C LYS A 73 -5.48 2.90 -9.91
N ASP A 74 -5.74 4.16 -10.12
CA ASP A 74 -7.13 4.73 -10.17
C ASP A 74 -7.70 5.12 -8.82
N CYS A 75 -7.02 4.81 -7.72
CA CYS A 75 -7.28 5.40 -6.41
C CYS A 75 -7.18 6.94 -6.46
N GLU A 76 -8.19 7.66 -5.96
CA GLU A 76 -8.16 9.12 -5.92
C GLU A 76 -7.43 9.64 -4.68
N VAL A 77 -6.65 10.71 -4.83
CA VAL A 77 -5.99 11.34 -3.69
C VAL A 77 -7.05 11.93 -2.75
N GLY A 78 -6.99 11.52 -1.50
CA GLY A 78 -7.96 11.86 -0.46
C GLY A 78 -9.04 10.82 -0.23
N GLU A 79 -9.13 9.78 -1.06
CA GLU A 79 -10.07 8.67 -0.92
C GLU A 79 -9.70 7.81 0.30
N GLU A 80 -10.72 7.38 1.04
CA GLU A 80 -10.59 6.59 2.27
C GLU A 80 -11.19 5.20 2.05
N PHE A 81 -10.45 4.18 2.47
CA PHE A 81 -10.83 2.78 2.31
C PHE A 81 -10.88 2.10 3.66
N THR A 82 -11.94 1.34 3.88
CA THR A 82 -12.00 0.40 4.99
C THR A 82 -11.65 -0.98 4.45
N ILE A 83 -10.52 -1.51 4.90
CA ILE A 83 -9.97 -2.79 4.45
C ILE A 83 -9.81 -3.74 5.63
N ASN A 84 -10.00 -5.03 5.36
CA ASN A 84 -9.74 -6.06 6.33
C ASN A 84 -8.50 -6.85 5.87
N PRO A 85 -7.33 -6.68 6.51
CA PRO A 85 -6.09 -7.32 6.09
C PRO A 85 -6.12 -8.84 6.21
N ASP A 86 -7.07 -9.42 6.95
CA ASP A 86 -7.28 -10.87 6.97
C ASP A 86 -7.96 -11.41 5.69
N HIS A 87 -8.43 -10.52 4.80
CA HIS A 87 -9.19 -10.83 3.59
C HIS A 87 -8.63 -10.16 2.31
N LEU A 88 -7.45 -9.52 2.42
CA LEU A 88 -6.70 -8.95 1.31
C LEU A 88 -5.80 -10.01 0.66
#